data_AF-A0A936C0I3-F1
#
_entry.id   AF-A0A936C0I3-F1
#
_cell.length_a   1.000
_cell.length_b   1.000
_cell.length_c   1.000
_cell.angle_alpha   90.00
_cell.angle_beta   90.00
_cell.angle_gamma   90.00
#
_symmetry.space_group_name_H-M   'P 1'
#
loop_
_entity.id
_entity.type
_entity.pdbx_description
1 polymer ?
#
loop_
_entity_poly.entity_id
_entity_poly.type
_entity_poly.pdbx_seq_one_letter_code
_entity_poly.pdbx_strand_id
1 'polypeptide(L)'
;MTYRRQAMLSLGLVASLGCGDSADCRRSEDCGACGLCVEGGCIQVAQARCGELTDPPIVPSEDAIHLPLATHVAIDGDPADWDGFERVELQESRDPTKLAAAFSAQWDYDYLYVAVFVTDDVAISAPPVGLHPDSDWGDRVVLYLDLRPDQSLGTRYDEWEAAVQVTLSSQVVDPKGLWTGEARAALTTGSSWWVEAKLEWPWHLAPMPGFSIGSDMAIYDEDRPPSSPAASTDLILWYDRFAKPDDRIGRLGTWVFDGGTP
;
A
#
# COMPACT_ATOMS: atom_id res chain seq x y z
N MET A 1 41.59 -4.37 17.08
CA MET A 1 40.98 -3.03 16.93
C MET A 1 39.50 -3.24 16.71
N THR A 2 38.68 -2.95 17.72
CA THR A 2 37.24 -3.25 17.70
C THR A 2 36.52 -2.01 18.22
N TYR A 3 35.81 -1.30 17.35
CA TYR A 3 34.98 -0.17 17.72
C TYR A 3 33.58 -0.66 18.13
N ARG A 4 33.20 -0.49 19.39
CA ARG A 4 31.80 -0.52 19.83
C ARG A 4 31.27 0.91 19.82
N ARG A 5 30.25 1.19 19.00
CA ARG A 5 29.41 2.39 19.12
C ARG A 5 28.31 2.08 20.15
N GLN A 6 28.24 2.87 21.21
CA GLN A 6 27.05 2.98 22.06
C GLN A 6 26.14 4.04 21.45
N ALA A 7 24.88 3.70 21.19
CA ALA A 7 23.84 4.66 20.89
C ALA A 7 23.28 5.21 22.21
N MET A 8 23.36 6.53 22.39
CA MET A 8 22.59 7.24 23.43
C MET A 8 21.16 7.42 22.90
N LEU A 9 20.19 6.77 23.53
CA LEU A 9 18.79 7.18 23.46
C LEU A 9 18.56 8.27 24.51
N SER A 10 18.24 9.49 24.07
CA SER A 10 17.70 10.53 24.93
C SER A 10 16.23 10.24 25.23
N LEU A 11 15.93 9.61 26.37
CA LEU A 11 14.56 9.56 26.89
C LEU A 11 14.20 10.93 27.45
N GLY A 12 13.17 11.53 26.86
CA GLY A 12 12.48 12.69 27.43
C GLY A 12 11.87 12.33 28.77
N LEU A 13 12.14 13.18 29.77
CA LEU A 13 11.73 13.06 31.15
C LEU A 13 10.19 13.05 31.25
N VAL A 14 9.59 11.91 31.62
CA VAL A 14 8.18 11.83 32.04
C VAL A 14 8.14 12.02 33.56
N ALA A 15 7.35 13.00 34.00
CA ALA A 15 7.16 13.30 35.41
C ALA A 15 6.64 12.07 36.17
N SER A 16 7.36 11.64 37.21
CA SER A 16 6.88 10.60 38.12
C SER A 16 5.77 11.17 39.00
N LEU A 17 4.52 10.83 38.70
CA LEU A 17 3.45 10.87 39.69
C LEU A 17 3.71 9.72 40.66
N GLY A 18 3.97 10.04 41.93
CA GLY A 18 4.31 9.05 42.95
C GLY A 18 3.24 7.98 43.10
N CYS A 19 3.57 6.74 42.75
CA CYS A 19 2.81 5.57 43.18
C CYS A 19 3.24 5.23 44.62
N GLY A 20 2.26 4.95 45.47
CA GLY A 20 2.48 4.58 46.87
C GLY A 20 3.39 3.35 47.01
N ASP A 21 4.13 3.32 48.11
CA ASP A 21 5.14 2.32 48.45
C ASP A 21 4.66 0.87 48.30
N SER A 22 4.83 0.29 47.11
CA SER A 22 4.93 -1.16 46.93
C SER A 22 6.37 -1.47 46.48
N ALA A 23 7.27 -1.50 47.46
CA ALA A 23 8.62 -1.98 47.23
C ALA A 23 8.57 -3.48 46.88
N ASP A 24 9.34 -3.88 45.87
CA ASP A 24 9.51 -5.26 45.38
C ASP A 24 8.43 -5.77 44.41
N CYS A 25 8.31 -5.15 43.23
CA CYS A 25 7.79 -5.90 42.08
C CYS A 25 8.86 -6.90 41.61
N ARG A 26 8.45 -8.13 41.28
CA ARG A 26 9.35 -9.15 40.68
C ARG A 26 8.86 -9.61 39.32
N ARG A 27 7.60 -9.32 38.99
CA ARG A 27 6.96 -9.61 37.71
C ARG A 27 6.17 -8.38 37.26
N SER A 28 5.94 -8.25 35.95
CA SER A 28 5.10 -7.18 35.38
C SER A 28 3.66 -7.21 35.92
N GLU A 29 3.16 -8.40 36.25
CA GLU A 29 1.85 -8.63 36.86
C GLU A 29 1.67 -7.88 38.20
N ASP A 30 2.75 -7.67 38.94
CA ASP A 30 2.75 -6.96 40.24
C ASP A 30 2.50 -5.45 40.07
N CYS A 31 2.67 -4.92 38.85
CA CYS A 31 2.60 -3.50 38.54
C CYS A 31 1.25 -3.04 37.96
N GLY A 32 0.24 -3.92 37.96
CA GLY A 32 -1.06 -3.69 37.33
C GLY A 32 -0.99 -3.76 35.80
N ALA A 33 -2.15 -3.65 35.13
CA ALA A 33 -2.32 -3.89 33.69
C ALA A 33 -1.44 -3.02 32.74
N CYS A 34 -0.76 -2.00 33.26
CA CYS A 34 0.06 -1.03 32.51
C CYS A 34 1.50 -0.90 33.01
N GLY A 35 1.90 -1.72 33.97
CA GLY A 35 3.15 -1.52 34.68
C GLY A 35 4.28 -2.42 34.19
N LEU A 36 5.44 -1.83 33.90
CA LEU A 36 6.67 -2.59 33.72
C LEU A 36 7.47 -2.57 35.03
N CYS A 37 7.88 -3.75 35.50
CA CYS A 37 8.76 -3.84 36.66
C CYS A 37 10.21 -3.63 36.23
N VAL A 38 10.85 -2.56 36.72
CA VAL A 38 12.25 -2.22 36.45
C VAL A 38 12.95 -1.92 37.76
N GLU A 39 14.01 -2.67 38.05
CA GLU A 39 14.87 -2.47 39.24
C GLU A 39 14.10 -2.43 40.58
N GLY A 40 13.04 -3.23 40.71
CA GLY A 40 12.24 -3.35 41.93
C GLY A 40 11.18 -2.26 42.11
N GLY A 41 10.99 -1.40 41.10
CA GLY A 41 9.92 -0.41 41.04
C GLY A 41 9.03 -0.58 39.80
N CYS A 42 7.77 -0.16 39.90
CA CYS A 42 6.82 -0.18 38.79
C CYS A 42 6.86 1.14 38.03
N ILE A 43 7.14 1.06 36.72
CA ILE A 43 6.99 2.19 35.80
C ILE A 43 5.63 2.05 35.13
N GLN A 44 4.74 3.01 35.36
CA GLN A 44 3.47 3.11 34.62
C GLN A 44 3.77 3.64 33.22
N VAL A 45 3.54 2.82 32.19
CA VAL A 45 3.50 3.31 30.82
C VAL A 45 2.21 4.11 30.68
N ALA A 46 2.28 5.32 30.14
CA ALA A 46 1.12 6.22 30.03
C ALA A 46 -0.11 5.45 29.47
N GLN A 47 -1.23 5.53 30.18
CA GLN A 47 -2.47 4.76 29.95
C GLN A 47 -2.99 4.77 28.51
N ALA A 48 -2.55 5.71 27.67
CA ALA A 48 -2.92 5.79 26.26
C ALA A 48 -2.46 4.58 25.40
N ARG A 49 -1.68 3.63 25.95
CA ARG A 49 -1.12 2.50 25.18
C ARG A 49 -1.27 1.11 25.81
N CYS A 50 -2.12 0.95 26.84
CA CYS A 50 -2.34 -0.37 27.47
C CYS A 50 -3.71 -1.00 27.17
N GLY A 51 -4.47 -0.45 26.22
CA GLY A 51 -5.42 -1.34 25.52
C GLY A 51 -4.56 -2.40 24.86
N GLU A 52 -4.88 -3.68 25.04
CA GLU A 52 -4.26 -4.75 24.27
C GLU A 52 -4.13 -4.26 22.82
N LEU A 53 -2.91 -4.19 22.30
CA LEU A 53 -2.66 -4.17 20.86
C LEU A 53 -3.05 -5.53 20.27
N THR A 54 -4.19 -6.08 20.68
CA THR A 54 -4.98 -6.96 19.85
C THR A 54 -5.76 -6.01 18.97
N ASP A 55 -5.07 -5.44 17.97
CA ASP A 55 -5.81 -4.91 16.84
C ASP A 55 -6.78 -6.04 16.43
N PRO A 56 -8.10 -5.77 16.44
CA PRO A 56 -9.07 -6.81 16.14
C PRO A 56 -8.66 -7.45 14.82
N PRO A 57 -8.75 -8.79 14.67
CA PRO A 57 -8.37 -9.45 13.44
C PRO A 57 -9.03 -8.68 12.29
N ILE A 58 -8.24 -8.32 11.29
CA ILE A 58 -8.72 -7.59 10.12
C ILE A 58 -9.79 -8.46 9.49
N VAL A 59 -11.05 -8.16 9.80
CA VAL A 59 -12.17 -8.78 9.11
C VAL A 59 -12.13 -8.20 7.70
N PRO A 60 -12.21 -8.99 6.63
CA PRO A 60 -12.38 -8.46 5.28
C PRO A 60 -13.53 -7.45 5.25
N SER A 61 -13.39 -6.33 4.54
CA SER A 61 -14.54 -5.44 4.35
C SER A 61 -15.65 -6.21 3.61
N GLU A 62 -16.92 -5.88 3.85
CA GLU A 62 -18.04 -6.42 3.06
C GLU A 62 -17.95 -6.01 1.57
N ASP A 63 -17.03 -5.10 1.25
CA ASP A 63 -16.77 -4.53 -0.08
C ASP A 63 -15.58 -5.20 -0.79
N ALA A 64 -15.40 -6.52 -0.59
CA ALA A 64 -14.33 -7.25 -1.26
C ALA A 64 -14.56 -7.25 -2.79
N ILE A 65 -13.49 -6.99 -3.55
CA ILE A 65 -13.52 -7.09 -5.01
C ILE A 65 -13.16 -8.52 -5.40
N HIS A 66 -14.03 -9.13 -6.20
CA HIS A 66 -13.82 -10.46 -6.73
C HIS A 66 -13.09 -10.37 -8.09
N LEU A 67 -11.88 -10.90 -8.15
CA LEU A 67 -11.05 -10.94 -9.34
C LEU A 67 -11.33 -12.23 -10.11
N PRO A 68 -11.84 -12.18 -11.34
CA PRO A 68 -12.10 -13.38 -12.12
C PRO A 68 -10.79 -13.99 -12.66
N LEU A 69 -10.86 -15.29 -13.00
CA LEU A 69 -9.75 -15.99 -13.64
C LEU A 69 -9.54 -15.46 -15.06
N ALA A 70 -8.29 -15.11 -15.39
CA ALA A 70 -7.91 -14.61 -16.69
C ALA A 70 -8.06 -15.70 -17.76
N THR A 71 -8.81 -15.41 -18.83
CA THR A 71 -9.01 -16.34 -19.94
C THR A 71 -8.08 -16.06 -21.12
N HIS A 72 -7.77 -14.79 -21.37
CA HIS A 72 -6.77 -14.31 -22.33
C HIS A 72 -6.62 -12.80 -22.14
N VAL A 73 -5.53 -12.34 -21.52
CA VAL A 73 -5.20 -10.91 -21.40
C VAL A 73 -3.85 -10.72 -22.06
N ALA A 74 -3.79 -9.97 -23.16
CA ALA A 74 -2.53 -9.53 -23.71
C ALA A 74 -2.13 -8.21 -23.03
N ILE A 75 -0.83 -8.01 -22.87
CA ILE A 75 -0.27 -6.76 -22.38
C ILE A 75 0.41 -6.07 -23.56
N ASP A 76 -0.39 -5.47 -24.43
CA ASP A 76 0.00 -4.88 -25.70
C ASP A 76 -0.39 -3.40 -25.90
N GLY A 77 -1.16 -2.83 -24.97
CA GLY A 77 -1.65 -1.45 -25.03
C GLY A 77 -2.90 -1.29 -25.88
N ASP A 78 -3.74 -2.33 -26.03
CA ASP A 78 -5.12 -2.23 -26.55
C ASP A 78 -6.17 -2.32 -25.41
N PRO A 79 -6.95 -1.26 -25.14
CA PRO A 79 -7.91 -1.30 -24.02
C PRO A 79 -9.08 -2.26 -24.29
N ALA A 80 -9.27 -2.73 -25.53
CA ALA A 80 -10.33 -3.66 -25.90
C ALA A 80 -10.16 -5.05 -25.26
N ASP A 81 -8.94 -5.43 -24.85
CA ASP A 81 -8.68 -6.67 -24.13
C ASP A 81 -9.38 -6.73 -22.77
N TRP A 82 -9.82 -5.57 -22.28
CA TRP A 82 -10.50 -5.38 -21.00
C TRP A 82 -12.00 -5.09 -21.16
N ASP A 83 -12.55 -5.19 -22.38
CA ASP A 83 -13.98 -5.03 -22.61
C ASP A 83 -14.78 -6.19 -22.00
N GLY A 84 -15.87 -5.86 -21.31
CA GLY A 84 -16.75 -6.84 -20.66
C GLY A 84 -16.36 -7.21 -19.22
N PHE A 85 -15.21 -6.74 -18.74
CA PHE A 85 -14.81 -6.88 -17.34
C PHE A 85 -15.36 -5.72 -16.49
N GLU A 86 -15.59 -6.00 -15.20
CA GLU A 86 -16.02 -4.98 -14.25
C GLU A 86 -14.93 -3.90 -14.09
N ARG A 87 -15.35 -2.64 -14.17
CA ARG A 87 -14.52 -1.49 -13.85
C ARG A 87 -14.93 -0.94 -12.49
N VAL A 88 -13.98 -0.88 -11.59
CA VAL A 88 -14.15 -0.33 -10.25
C VAL A 88 -13.63 1.10 -10.25
N GLU A 89 -14.53 2.05 -10.00
CA GLU A 89 -14.19 3.47 -9.88
C GLU A 89 -13.40 3.72 -8.59
N LEU A 90 -12.33 4.52 -8.69
CA LEU A 90 -11.62 5.02 -7.52
C LEU A 90 -12.45 6.16 -6.90
N GLN A 91 -12.67 6.09 -5.59
CA GLN A 91 -13.71 6.91 -4.95
C GLN A 91 -13.23 8.29 -4.51
N GLU A 92 -11.93 8.50 -4.38
CA GLU A 92 -11.41 9.70 -3.71
C GLU A 92 -10.38 10.43 -4.53
N SER A 93 -10.80 11.56 -5.11
CA SER A 93 -9.92 12.52 -5.76
C SER A 93 -9.88 13.82 -4.97
N ARG A 94 -8.68 14.40 -4.84
CA ARG A 94 -8.52 15.77 -4.32
C ARG A 94 -9.17 16.80 -5.24
N ASP A 95 -9.16 16.55 -6.54
CA ASP A 95 -9.84 17.35 -7.56
C ASP A 95 -10.52 16.44 -8.59
N PRO A 96 -11.78 16.01 -8.34
CA PRO A 96 -12.50 15.11 -9.23
C PRO A 96 -12.87 15.75 -10.58
N THR A 97 -12.62 17.05 -10.77
CA THR A 97 -12.87 17.72 -12.05
C THR A 97 -11.70 17.59 -13.03
N LYS A 98 -10.52 17.25 -12.51
CA LYS A 98 -9.31 17.05 -13.31
C LYS A 98 -8.95 15.59 -13.46
N LEU A 99 -9.05 14.87 -12.34
CA LEU A 99 -8.54 13.52 -12.24
C LEU A 99 -9.70 12.60 -11.88
N ALA A 100 -9.86 11.53 -12.64
CA ALA A 100 -10.76 10.43 -12.37
C ALA A 100 -10.13 9.13 -12.85
N ALA A 101 -10.36 8.02 -12.16
CA ALA A 101 -9.80 6.75 -12.55
C ALA A 101 -10.72 5.59 -12.21
N ALA A 102 -10.63 4.55 -13.04
CA ALA A 102 -11.24 3.25 -12.81
C ALA A 102 -10.23 2.16 -13.11
N PHE A 103 -10.37 1.00 -12.48
CA PHE A 103 -9.52 -0.14 -12.76
C PHE A 103 -10.32 -1.42 -13.00
N SER A 104 -9.70 -2.34 -13.72
CA SER A 104 -10.12 -3.74 -13.84
C SER A 104 -8.94 -4.62 -13.46
N ALA A 105 -9.20 -5.74 -12.81
CA ALA A 105 -8.16 -6.67 -12.43
C ALA A 105 -8.63 -8.12 -12.63
N GLN A 106 -7.68 -8.98 -12.98
CA GLN A 106 -7.88 -10.41 -13.22
C GLN A 106 -6.66 -11.15 -12.68
N TRP A 107 -6.73 -12.47 -12.59
CA TRP A 107 -5.61 -13.28 -12.13
C TRP A 107 -5.53 -14.62 -12.83
N ASP A 108 -4.34 -15.20 -12.85
CA ASP A 108 -4.16 -16.63 -13.05
C ASP A 108 -3.09 -17.17 -12.09
N TYR A 109 -2.72 -18.43 -12.28
CA TYR A 109 -1.76 -19.11 -11.41
C TYR A 109 -0.35 -18.51 -11.45
N ASP A 110 -0.02 -17.75 -12.49
CA ASP A 110 1.31 -17.21 -12.75
C ASP A 110 1.37 -15.68 -12.57
N TYR A 111 0.25 -14.99 -12.80
CA TYR A 111 0.20 -13.53 -12.86
C TYR A 111 -1.03 -12.90 -12.20
N LEU A 112 -0.82 -11.69 -11.70
CA LEU A 112 -1.86 -10.70 -11.42
C LEU A 112 -1.92 -9.72 -12.61
N TYR A 113 -3.10 -9.50 -13.16
CA TYR A 113 -3.33 -8.57 -14.26
C TYR A 113 -4.12 -7.37 -13.75
N VAL A 114 -3.68 -6.16 -14.10
CA VAL A 114 -4.38 -4.92 -13.75
C VAL A 114 -4.38 -4.01 -14.96
N ALA A 115 -5.54 -3.42 -15.28
CA ALA A 115 -5.65 -2.26 -16.16
C ALA A 115 -6.27 -1.09 -15.41
N VAL A 116 -5.73 0.10 -15.65
CA VAL A 116 -6.16 1.34 -15.01
C VAL A 116 -6.40 2.38 -16.09
N PHE A 117 -7.62 2.92 -16.08
CA PHE A 117 -8.10 3.92 -17.02
C PHE A 117 -8.19 5.25 -16.29
N VAL A 118 -7.52 6.27 -16.80
CA VAL A 118 -7.40 7.58 -16.14
C VAL A 118 -7.86 8.68 -17.08
N THR A 119 -8.70 9.56 -16.54
CA THR A 119 -8.97 10.89 -17.10
C THR A 119 -8.18 11.89 -16.29
N ASP A 120 -7.48 12.77 -16.98
CA ASP A 120 -6.43 13.64 -16.44
C ASP A 120 -6.46 14.95 -17.26
N ASP A 121 -6.18 16.12 -16.69
CA ASP A 121 -6.07 17.34 -17.48
C ASP A 121 -4.75 17.44 -18.26
N VAL A 122 -3.65 16.85 -17.75
CA VAL A 122 -2.35 16.81 -18.43
C VAL A 122 -1.59 15.52 -18.15
N ALA A 123 -1.50 14.65 -19.15
CA ALA A 123 -0.70 13.44 -19.03
C ALA A 123 0.82 13.67 -19.26
N ILE A 124 1.66 13.36 -18.28
CA ILE A 124 3.12 13.45 -18.33
C ILE A 124 3.76 12.05 -18.21
N SER A 125 4.27 11.55 -19.34
CA SER A 125 5.11 10.34 -19.34
C SER A 125 6.56 10.70 -19.07
N ALA A 126 7.07 10.30 -17.91
CA ALA A 126 8.51 10.32 -17.64
C ALA A 126 8.99 8.95 -17.14
N PRO A 127 10.29 8.63 -17.35
CA PRO A 127 10.88 7.48 -16.71
C PRO A 127 10.99 7.74 -15.19
N PRO A 128 10.83 6.70 -14.36
CA PRO A 128 11.12 6.78 -12.94
C PRO A 128 12.59 7.20 -12.74
N VAL A 129 12.80 8.16 -11.85
CA VAL A 129 14.12 8.75 -11.57
C VAL A 129 14.72 8.16 -10.29
N GLY A 130 13.95 7.36 -9.55
CA GLY A 130 14.40 6.65 -8.36
C GLY A 130 13.60 5.38 -8.10
N LEU A 131 13.78 4.86 -6.88
CA LEU A 131 13.00 3.76 -6.33
C LEU A 131 11.96 4.26 -5.32
N HIS A 132 11.91 5.56 -5.06
CA HIS A 132 10.97 6.11 -4.10
C HIS A 132 9.76 6.69 -4.85
N PRO A 133 8.52 6.33 -4.49
CA PRO A 133 7.32 6.85 -5.14
C PRO A 133 7.32 8.37 -5.23
N ASP A 134 7.76 9.06 -4.17
CA ASP A 134 7.82 10.53 -4.14
C ASP A 134 9.01 11.17 -4.90
N SER A 135 9.96 10.35 -5.39
CA SER A 135 11.11 10.83 -6.16
C SER A 135 10.91 10.71 -7.67
N ASP A 136 9.87 9.99 -8.07
CA ASP A 136 9.53 9.77 -9.47
C ASP A 136 8.68 10.93 -9.98
N TRP A 137 9.06 11.43 -11.15
CA TRP A 137 8.32 12.45 -11.88
C TRP A 137 7.45 11.77 -12.95
N GLY A 138 6.30 12.37 -13.26
CA GLY A 138 5.34 11.87 -14.25
C GLY A 138 4.25 10.99 -13.65
N ASP A 139 3.22 10.77 -14.45
CA ASP A 139 2.01 10.11 -14.00
C ASP A 139 2.21 8.60 -13.91
N ARG A 140 1.60 8.05 -12.87
CA ARG A 140 1.79 6.65 -12.52
C ARG A 140 0.64 6.13 -11.67
N VAL A 141 0.49 4.83 -11.75
CA VAL A 141 -0.30 4.04 -10.82
C VAL A 141 0.63 3.44 -9.78
N VAL A 142 0.24 3.42 -8.52
CA VAL A 142 0.89 2.65 -7.47
C VAL A 142 -0.10 1.66 -6.89
N LEU A 143 0.23 0.37 -6.98
CA LEU A 143 -0.50 -0.73 -6.39
C LEU A 143 0.12 -1.06 -5.04
N TYR A 144 -0.66 -0.93 -3.97
CA TYR A 144 -0.27 -1.35 -2.64
C TYR A 144 -0.85 -2.74 -2.40
N LEU A 145 0.02 -3.72 -2.23
CA LEU A 145 -0.37 -5.13 -2.16
C LEU A 145 0.16 -5.72 -0.86
N ASP A 146 -0.71 -6.41 -0.13
CA ASP A 146 -0.39 -7.16 1.08
C ASP A 146 -0.81 -8.61 0.88
N LEU A 147 0.18 -9.48 0.69
CA LEU A 147 -0.05 -10.88 0.37
C LEU A 147 -0.47 -11.72 1.57
N ARG A 148 -0.31 -11.20 2.80
CA ARG A 148 -0.63 -11.89 4.05
C ARG A 148 -1.29 -10.91 5.00
N PRO A 149 -2.51 -10.43 4.67
CA PRO A 149 -3.24 -9.48 5.52
C PRO A 149 -3.57 -10.05 6.91
N ASP A 150 -3.48 -11.37 7.09
CA ASP A 150 -3.60 -12.06 8.37
C ASP A 150 -2.35 -11.91 9.27
N GLN A 151 -1.22 -11.48 8.70
CA GLN A 151 0.10 -11.39 9.36
C GLN A 151 0.66 -9.97 9.41
N SER A 152 -0.09 -8.97 8.94
CA SER A 152 0.34 -7.57 8.92
C SER A 152 0.27 -6.99 10.33
N LEU A 153 1.43 -6.96 11.00
CA LEU A 153 1.54 -6.64 12.43
C LEU A 153 2.12 -5.24 12.71
N GLY A 154 2.16 -4.35 11.72
CA GLY A 154 2.96 -3.13 11.80
C GLY A 154 2.36 -1.88 11.16
N THR A 155 3.04 -0.76 11.38
CA THR A 155 2.77 0.52 10.70
C THR A 155 3.73 0.77 9.54
N ARG A 156 4.42 -0.28 9.08
CA ARG A 156 5.47 -0.21 8.06
C ARG A 156 5.40 -1.46 7.21
N TYR A 157 5.59 -1.25 5.92
CA TYR A 157 5.90 -2.24 4.90
C TYR A 157 6.79 -3.38 5.41
N ASP A 158 6.24 -4.58 5.55
CA ASP A 158 6.94 -5.81 5.94
C ASP A 158 7.33 -6.67 4.71
N GLU A 159 7.74 -7.93 4.90
CA GLU A 159 8.17 -8.75 3.76
C GLU A 159 7.03 -9.15 2.81
N TRP A 160 5.78 -9.15 3.25
CA TRP A 160 4.59 -9.55 2.48
C TRP A 160 3.91 -8.38 1.75
N GLU A 161 4.30 -7.15 2.10
CA GLU A 161 3.72 -5.93 1.57
C GLU A 161 4.59 -5.31 0.46
N ALA A 162 3.99 -4.80 -0.61
CA ALA A 162 4.67 -4.16 -1.73
C ALA A 162 3.96 -2.88 -2.18
N ALA A 163 4.73 -1.96 -2.80
CA ALA A 163 4.23 -0.77 -3.48
C ALA A 163 4.74 -0.80 -4.92
N VAL A 164 3.97 -1.42 -5.81
CA VAL A 164 4.35 -1.65 -7.20
C VAL A 164 3.90 -0.48 -8.04
N GLN A 165 4.83 0.23 -8.66
CA GLN A 165 4.53 1.34 -9.57
C GLN A 165 4.37 0.83 -11.00
N VAL A 166 3.33 1.28 -11.68
CA VAL A 166 3.11 1.10 -13.13
C VAL A 166 3.10 2.49 -13.77
N THR A 167 4.10 2.76 -14.60
CA THR A 167 4.33 4.11 -15.14
C THR A 167 3.73 4.28 -16.53
N LEU A 168 3.41 5.52 -16.88
CA LEU A 168 2.99 5.88 -18.24
C LEU A 168 4.10 5.65 -19.31
N SER A 169 5.35 5.45 -18.87
CA SER A 169 6.47 5.02 -19.70
C SER A 169 6.56 3.49 -19.91
N SER A 170 5.49 2.74 -19.58
CA SER A 170 5.40 1.28 -19.72
C SER A 170 6.42 0.51 -18.87
N GLN A 171 6.62 0.94 -17.63
CA GLN A 171 7.53 0.26 -16.69
C GLN A 171 6.79 -0.23 -15.45
N VAL A 172 7.24 -1.37 -14.93
CA VAL A 172 6.89 -1.89 -13.60
C VAL A 172 8.09 -1.66 -12.69
N VAL A 173 7.89 -0.96 -11.58
CA VAL A 173 8.92 -0.69 -10.58
C VAL A 173 8.41 -1.13 -9.21
N ASP A 174 9.05 -2.15 -8.64
CA ASP A 174 8.89 -2.50 -7.23
C ASP A 174 10.19 -2.17 -6.48
N PRO A 175 10.19 -1.18 -5.57
CA PRO A 175 11.37 -0.82 -4.79
C PRO A 175 11.96 -1.96 -3.95
N LYS A 176 11.14 -2.95 -3.58
CA LYS A 176 11.58 -4.14 -2.85
C LYS A 176 12.03 -5.28 -3.76
N GLY A 177 11.71 -5.22 -5.05
CA GLY A 177 12.00 -6.27 -6.02
C GLY A 177 11.31 -7.60 -5.71
N LEU A 178 10.16 -7.57 -5.02
CA LEU A 178 9.30 -8.74 -4.82
C LEU A 178 8.56 -9.07 -6.12
N TRP A 179 8.06 -8.03 -6.79
CA TRP A 179 7.28 -8.14 -8.00
C TRP A 179 8.13 -7.84 -9.24
N THR A 180 7.96 -8.70 -10.24
CA THR A 180 8.45 -8.52 -11.61
C THR A 180 7.27 -8.52 -12.56
N GLY A 181 7.42 -7.93 -13.74
CA GLY A 181 6.30 -7.86 -14.67
C GLY A 181 6.63 -7.11 -15.94
N GLU A 182 5.62 -6.99 -16.79
CA GLU A 182 5.62 -6.08 -17.93
C GLU A 182 4.41 -5.16 -17.84
N ALA A 183 4.57 -3.97 -18.40
CA ALA A 183 3.49 -3.01 -18.52
C ALA A 183 3.43 -2.45 -19.93
N ARG A 184 2.24 -2.01 -20.31
CA ARG A 184 1.98 -1.17 -21.48
C ARG A 184 1.15 0.02 -21.05
N ALA A 185 1.37 1.12 -21.76
CA ALA A 185 0.71 2.38 -21.51
C ALA A 185 0.32 2.97 -22.85
N ALA A 186 -0.86 3.58 -22.91
CA ALA A 186 -1.33 4.28 -24.08
C ALA A 186 -2.04 5.58 -23.72
N LEU A 187 -1.80 6.58 -24.57
CA LEU A 187 -2.42 7.89 -24.53
C LEU A 187 -3.50 7.92 -25.60
N THR A 188 -4.78 7.97 -25.21
CA THR A 188 -5.90 7.95 -26.17
C THR A 188 -6.19 9.35 -26.68
N THR A 189 -6.21 10.31 -25.76
CA THR A 189 -6.45 11.74 -25.98
C THR A 189 -5.56 12.48 -24.99
N GLY A 190 -5.12 13.72 -25.26
CA GLY A 190 -4.20 14.43 -24.35
C GLY A 190 -4.67 14.59 -22.89
N SER A 191 -5.92 14.24 -22.60
CA SER A 191 -6.57 14.24 -21.28
C SER A 191 -7.02 12.86 -20.78
N SER A 192 -6.60 11.78 -21.43
CA SER A 192 -6.92 10.42 -20.98
C SER A 192 -5.81 9.46 -21.35
N TRP A 193 -5.43 8.67 -20.37
CA TRP A 193 -4.40 7.66 -20.51
C TRP A 193 -4.83 6.40 -19.80
N TRP A 194 -4.19 5.31 -20.14
CA TRP A 194 -4.38 4.07 -19.41
C TRP A 194 -3.10 3.26 -19.43
N VAL A 195 -2.99 2.39 -18.43
CA VAL A 195 -1.91 1.44 -18.30
C VAL A 195 -2.48 0.06 -18.04
N GLU A 196 -1.75 -0.95 -18.46
CA GLU A 196 -1.96 -2.32 -18.07
C GLU A 196 -0.65 -2.95 -17.66
N ALA A 197 -0.72 -3.88 -16.73
CA ALA A 197 0.41 -4.65 -16.27
C ALA A 197 0.01 -6.11 -16.03
N LYS A 198 0.96 -7.00 -16.32
CA LYS A 198 0.97 -8.35 -15.73
C LYS A 198 2.13 -8.43 -14.76
N LEU A 199 1.84 -8.88 -13.54
CA LEU A 199 2.77 -8.94 -12.43
C LEU A 199 2.92 -10.39 -12.01
N GLU A 200 4.15 -10.90 -12.03
CA GLU A 200 4.50 -12.24 -11.58
C GLU A 200 4.32 -12.36 -10.07
N TRP A 201 3.66 -13.42 -9.63
CA TRP A 201 3.51 -13.68 -8.20
C TRP A 201 4.89 -13.85 -7.52
N PRO A 202 5.17 -13.13 -6.42
CA PRO A 202 6.45 -13.22 -5.74
C PRO A 202 6.67 -14.61 -5.14
N TRP A 203 7.93 -15.03 -5.10
CA TRP A 203 8.37 -16.32 -4.56
C TRP A 203 7.63 -17.55 -5.12
N HIS A 204 7.07 -17.44 -6.33
CA HIS A 204 6.23 -18.48 -6.91
C HIS A 204 5.00 -18.81 -6.05
N LEU A 205 4.45 -17.81 -5.36
CA LEU A 205 3.14 -17.92 -4.75
C LEU A 205 2.15 -18.34 -5.85
N ALA A 206 1.50 -19.48 -5.66
CA ALA A 206 0.50 -19.99 -6.59
C ALA A 206 -0.88 -19.72 -5.97
N PRO A 207 -1.53 -18.58 -6.26
CA PRO A 207 -2.87 -18.34 -5.76
C PRO A 207 -3.82 -19.43 -6.24
N MET A 208 -4.88 -19.66 -5.47
CA MET A 208 -5.94 -20.60 -5.79
C MET A 208 -7.29 -19.91 -5.61
N PRO A 209 -8.38 -20.43 -6.20
CA PRO A 209 -9.71 -19.86 -5.97
C PRO A 209 -10.02 -19.74 -4.48
N GLY A 210 -10.50 -18.57 -4.06
CA GLY A 210 -10.75 -18.21 -2.67
C GLY A 210 -9.53 -17.68 -1.90
N PHE A 211 -8.36 -17.58 -2.54
CA PHE A 211 -7.25 -16.79 -2.00
C PHE A 211 -7.68 -15.33 -1.86
N SER A 212 -7.03 -14.57 -0.98
CA SER A 212 -7.32 -13.15 -0.81
C SER A 212 -6.08 -12.37 -0.40
N ILE A 213 -5.95 -11.14 -0.88
CA ILE A 213 -4.89 -10.21 -0.50
C ILE A 213 -5.48 -8.89 -0.02
N GLY A 214 -4.72 -8.16 0.79
CA GLY A 214 -4.94 -6.74 1.00
C GLY A 214 -4.47 -5.96 -0.23
N SER A 215 -5.22 -4.97 -0.64
CA SER A 215 -4.94 -4.19 -1.85
C SER A 215 -5.43 -2.75 -1.72
N ASP A 216 -4.68 -1.81 -2.25
CA ASP A 216 -5.10 -0.43 -2.51
C ASP A 216 -4.43 0.09 -3.79
N MET A 217 -4.96 1.16 -4.35
CA MET A 217 -4.47 1.78 -5.58
C MET A 217 -4.42 3.29 -5.43
N ALA A 218 -3.31 3.87 -5.87
CA ALA A 218 -3.12 5.30 -5.98
C ALA A 218 -2.79 5.72 -7.41
N ILE A 219 -3.35 6.84 -7.85
CA ILE A 219 -3.00 7.52 -9.10
C ILE A 219 -2.31 8.82 -8.73
N TYR A 220 -1.06 8.95 -9.17
CA TYR A 220 -0.30 10.17 -9.03
C TYR A 220 -0.37 10.92 -10.35
N ASP A 221 -0.93 12.12 -10.31
CA ASP A 221 -0.95 13.11 -11.39
C ASP A 221 0.11 14.16 -11.07
N GLU A 222 1.10 14.24 -11.95
CA GLU A 222 2.21 15.18 -11.84
C GLU A 222 2.25 16.14 -13.03
N ASP A 223 1.28 17.04 -13.03
CA ASP A 223 1.15 18.24 -13.86
C ASP A 223 2.43 19.09 -14.10
N ARG A 224 3.47 18.97 -13.26
CA ARG A 224 4.65 19.87 -13.29
C ARG A 224 5.98 19.19 -13.04
N PRO A 225 7.08 19.68 -13.65
CA PRO A 225 8.42 19.19 -13.36
C PRO A 225 8.85 19.50 -11.92
N PRO A 226 9.76 18.70 -11.33
CA PRO A 226 10.22 18.84 -9.94
C PRO A 226 10.86 20.20 -9.62
N SER A 227 11.25 20.95 -10.63
CA SER A 227 11.84 22.29 -10.50
C SER A 227 10.84 23.39 -10.14
N SER A 228 9.54 23.10 -10.10
CA SER A 228 8.50 24.09 -9.79
C SER A 228 8.17 24.12 -8.28
N PRO A 229 8.36 25.24 -7.56
CA PRO A 229 8.22 25.34 -6.10
C PRO A 229 6.77 25.31 -5.57
N ALA A 230 5.79 24.94 -6.40
CA ALA A 230 4.37 24.85 -6.06
C ALA A 230 3.77 23.55 -6.60
N ALA A 231 4.41 22.41 -6.30
CA ALA A 231 3.91 21.09 -6.66
C ALA A 231 2.68 20.76 -5.81
N SER A 232 1.49 20.92 -6.40
CA SER A 232 0.34 20.14 -5.98
C SER A 232 0.36 18.88 -6.83
N THR A 233 0.88 17.79 -6.28
CA THR A 233 0.58 16.46 -6.81
C THR A 233 -0.90 16.21 -6.53
N ASP A 234 -1.69 16.08 -7.58
CA ASP A 234 -3.06 15.61 -7.47
C ASP A 234 -2.99 14.08 -7.28
N LEU A 235 -3.79 13.57 -6.35
CA LEU A 235 -3.74 12.17 -5.90
C LEU A 235 -5.16 11.62 -5.84
N ILE A 236 -5.38 10.50 -6.50
CA ILE A 236 -6.59 9.68 -6.32
C ILE A 236 -6.25 8.40 -5.61
N LEU A 237 -7.10 8.01 -4.66
CA LEU A 237 -6.99 6.76 -3.93
C LEU A 237 -8.27 5.93 -4.10
N TRP A 238 -8.13 4.60 -4.07
CA TRP A 238 -9.27 3.70 -3.99
C TRP A 238 -9.84 3.64 -2.55
N TYR A 239 -8.99 3.68 -1.50
CA TYR A 239 -9.41 3.79 -0.10
C TYR A 239 -8.75 4.97 0.67
N ASP A 240 -9.54 5.71 1.47
CA ASP A 240 -9.24 6.97 2.20
C ASP A 240 -8.08 6.99 3.22
N ARG A 241 -7.22 5.97 3.31
CA ARG A 241 -6.30 5.89 4.46
C ARG A 241 -4.89 5.45 4.16
N PHE A 242 -4.29 6.05 3.14
CA PHE A 242 -2.85 6.30 3.18
C PHE A 242 -2.54 7.72 3.63
N ALA A 243 -2.38 7.87 4.95
CA ALA A 243 -1.54 8.91 5.47
C ALA A 243 -0.09 8.51 5.12
N LYS A 244 0.54 9.20 4.15
CA LYS A 244 2.00 9.30 3.86
C LYS A 244 2.86 8.00 3.90
N PRO A 245 4.05 7.98 3.28
CA PRO A 245 4.99 6.85 3.42
C PRO A 245 5.37 6.49 4.88
N ASP A 246 5.12 7.39 5.84
CA ASP A 246 5.49 7.26 7.26
C ASP A 246 4.32 6.97 8.21
N ASP A 247 3.07 7.06 7.76
CA ASP A 247 1.89 6.82 8.59
C ASP A 247 1.17 5.54 8.14
N ARG A 248 0.39 4.98 9.06
CA ARG A 248 -0.16 3.61 9.00
C ARG A 248 -0.79 3.30 7.64
N ILE A 249 -0.49 2.12 7.09
CA ILE A 249 -1.34 1.48 6.09
C ILE A 249 -2.73 1.37 6.74
N GLY A 250 -3.68 2.19 6.31
CA GLY A 250 -5.07 2.02 6.67
C GLY A 250 -5.57 0.65 6.23
N ARG A 251 -6.78 0.28 6.64
CA ARG A 251 -7.41 -0.97 6.18
C ARG A 251 -7.45 -0.96 4.64
N LEU A 252 -6.59 -1.76 4.02
CA LEU A 252 -6.60 -2.00 2.59
C LEU A 252 -7.97 -2.59 2.20
N GLY A 253 -8.41 -2.35 0.97
CA GLY A 253 -9.47 -3.15 0.38
C GLY A 253 -9.03 -4.61 0.29
N THR A 254 -9.98 -5.53 0.10
CA THR A 254 -9.66 -6.95 -0.07
C THR A 254 -9.95 -7.37 -1.49
N TRP A 255 -8.96 -7.96 -2.17
CA TRP A 255 -9.16 -8.66 -3.43
C TRP A 255 -9.28 -10.16 -3.18
N VAL A 256 -10.33 -10.77 -3.69
CA VAL A 256 -10.62 -12.21 -3.57
C VAL A 256 -10.52 -12.85 -4.95
N PHE A 257 -9.80 -13.95 -5.04
CA PHE A 257 -9.43 -14.58 -6.31
C PHE A 257 -10.48 -15.62 -6.68
N ASP A 258 -11.35 -15.32 -7.63
CA ASP A 258 -12.43 -16.21 -8.03
C ASP A 258 -11.95 -17.24 -9.04
N GLY A 259 -12.40 -18.49 -8.89
CA GLY A 259 -12.14 -19.55 -9.87
C GLY A 259 -13.10 -19.55 -11.07
N GLY A 260 -14.05 -18.61 -11.10
CA GLY A 260 -14.97 -18.43 -12.22
C GLY A 260 -14.30 -17.70 -13.37
N THR A 261 -14.66 -18.06 -14.60
CA THR A 261 -14.45 -17.17 -15.74
C THR A 261 -15.45 -16.01 -15.63
N PRO A 262 -15.08 -14.80 -16.07
CA PRO A 262 -15.98 -13.64 -16.09
C PRO A 262 -17.29 -13.91 -16.86
#